data_AF-A0A183EX80-F1
#
_entry.id   AF-A0A183EX80-F1
#
_cell.length_a   1.000
_cell.length_b   1.000
_cell.length_c   1.000
_cell.angle_alpha   90.00
_cell.angle_beta   90.00
_cell.angle_gamma   90.00
#
_symmetry.space_group_name_H-M   'P 1'
#
loop_
_entity.id
_entity.type
_entity.pdbx_description
1 polymer ?
#
loop_
_entity_poly.entity_id
_entity_poly.type
_entity_poly.pdbx_seq_one_letter_code
_entity_poly.pdbx_strand_id
1 'polypeptide(L)'
;MSNKFMHLTNYSINKLAQSEGERTTPVPKWKLSDFWGYVADRIDICLLKHRIVDLIIKAVLACESHIRTHQKKHSIYTFTSHELFGIDILLDDTLRPWLLEVSHNKPIVYR
;
A
#
# COMPACT_ATOMS: atom_id res chain seq x y z
N MET A 1 7.72 10.16 -26.35
CA MET A 1 6.41 10.15 -25.67
C MET A 1 6.47 9.14 -24.55
N SER A 2 6.45 9.60 -23.29
CA SER A 2 6.49 8.73 -22.11
C SER A 2 5.06 8.29 -21.79
N ASN A 3 4.77 6.99 -21.87
CA ASN A 3 3.47 6.46 -21.52
C ASN A 3 3.31 6.45 -19.99
N LYS A 4 2.65 7.49 -19.46
CA LYS A 4 2.39 7.68 -18.03
C LYS A 4 1.60 6.52 -17.38
N PHE A 5 0.93 5.69 -18.18
CA PHE A 5 0.13 4.54 -17.71
C PHE A 5 0.94 3.26 -17.49
N MET A 6 2.21 3.23 -17.91
CA MET A 6 3.08 2.06 -17.72
C MET A 6 3.87 2.11 -16.42
N HIS A 7 4.35 3.30 -16.04
CA HIS A 7 5.32 3.45 -14.93
C HIS A 7 4.68 3.82 -13.60
N LEU A 8 3.45 4.34 -13.63
CA LEU A 8 2.72 4.72 -12.43
C LEU A 8 1.65 3.68 -12.16
N THR A 9 1.50 3.25 -10.91
CA THR A 9 0.41 2.34 -10.47
C THR A 9 -0.78 3.11 -9.88
N ASN A 10 -0.68 4.44 -9.83
CA ASN A 10 -1.71 5.33 -9.29
C ASN A 10 -3.04 5.10 -10.00
N TYR A 11 -4.06 4.66 -9.27
CA TYR A 11 -5.37 4.36 -9.85
C TYR A 11 -6.05 5.58 -10.47
N SER A 12 -5.88 6.77 -9.85
CA SER A 12 -6.41 8.04 -10.34
C SER A 12 -5.94 8.37 -11.76
N ILE A 13 -4.72 7.97 -12.11
CA ILE A 13 -4.12 8.12 -13.43
C ILE A 13 -4.56 6.97 -14.32
N ASN A 14 -4.31 5.73 -13.89
CA ASN A 14 -4.53 4.55 -14.73
C ASN A 14 -5.98 4.35 -15.15
N LYS A 15 -6.97 4.73 -14.33
CA LYS A 15 -8.39 4.60 -14.72
C LYS A 15 -8.73 5.33 -16.04
N LEU A 16 -7.93 6.32 -16.44
CA LEU A 16 -8.09 7.08 -17.69
C LEU A 16 -7.47 6.39 -18.90
N ALA A 17 -6.67 5.33 -18.71
CA ALA A 17 -5.98 4.63 -19.81
C ALA A 17 -6.96 4.07 -20.84
N GLN A 18 -8.17 3.66 -20.41
CA GLN A 18 -9.19 3.18 -21.34
C GLN A 18 -9.78 4.34 -22.16
N SER A 19 -10.12 5.45 -21.52
CA SER A 19 -10.66 6.63 -22.22
C SER A 19 -9.63 7.31 -23.13
N GLU A 20 -8.34 7.20 -22.82
CA GLU A 20 -7.23 7.72 -23.64
C GLU A 20 -6.77 6.73 -24.72
N GLY A 21 -7.43 5.57 -24.88
CA GLY A 21 -7.14 4.59 -25.95
C GLY A 21 -5.91 3.70 -25.71
N GLU A 22 -5.29 3.78 -24.54
CA GLU A 22 -4.08 3.04 -24.15
C GLU A 22 -4.39 1.62 -23.63
N ARG A 23 -5.65 1.36 -23.28
CA ARG A 23 -6.15 0.02 -22.92
C ARG A 23 -7.54 -0.24 -23.48
N THR A 24 -7.82 -1.50 -23.84
CA THR A 24 -9.15 -1.94 -24.29
C THR A 24 -10.08 -2.26 -23.13
N THR A 25 -9.54 -2.62 -21.96
CA THR A 25 -10.30 -2.97 -20.76
C THR A 25 -10.01 -2.02 -19.59
N PRO A 26 -10.95 -1.87 -18.64
CA PRO A 26 -10.70 -1.12 -17.42
C PRO A 26 -9.49 -1.65 -16.66
N VAL A 27 -8.81 -0.76 -15.94
CA VAL A 27 -7.67 -1.16 -15.10
C VAL A 27 -8.18 -2.07 -13.98
N PRO A 28 -7.63 -3.29 -13.87
CA PRO A 28 -8.04 -4.20 -12.82
C PRO A 28 -7.62 -3.63 -11.47
N LYS A 29 -8.58 -3.60 -10.54
CA LYS A 29 -8.34 -3.42 -9.11
C LYS A 29 -8.84 -4.70 -8.44
N TRP A 30 -7.98 -5.37 -7.69
CA TRP A 30 -8.29 -6.63 -7.02
C TRP A 30 -8.44 -6.39 -5.52
N LYS A 31 -9.33 -7.15 -4.87
CA LYS A 31 -9.26 -7.26 -3.41
C LYS A 31 -8.00 -8.06 -3.08
N LEU A 32 -7.42 -7.81 -1.93
CA LEU A 32 -6.22 -8.52 -1.51
C LEU A 32 -6.47 -10.04 -1.38
N SER A 33 -7.70 -10.43 -1.01
CA SER A 33 -8.16 -11.83 -1.04
C SER A 33 -8.04 -12.47 -2.43
N ASP A 34 -8.46 -11.74 -3.47
CA ASP A 34 -8.45 -12.22 -4.85
C ASP A 34 -7.01 -12.38 -5.34
N PHE A 35 -6.14 -11.42 -5.00
CA PHE A 35 -4.71 -11.50 -5.27
C PHE A 35 -4.08 -12.73 -4.61
N TRP A 36 -4.38 -12.99 -3.33
CA TRP A 36 -3.87 -14.18 -2.64
C TRP A 36 -4.34 -15.47 -3.29
N GLY A 37 -5.61 -15.57 -3.67
CA GLY A 37 -6.12 -16.72 -4.41
C GLY A 37 -5.40 -16.91 -5.75
N TYR A 38 -5.12 -15.82 -6.48
CA TYR A 38 -4.43 -15.87 -7.77
C TYR A 38 -2.98 -16.35 -7.67
N VAL A 39 -2.26 -16.00 -6.60
CA VAL A 39 -0.83 -16.35 -6.46
C VAL A 39 -0.57 -17.62 -5.66
N ALA A 40 -1.60 -18.23 -5.06
CA ALA A 40 -1.45 -19.34 -4.11
C ALA A 40 -0.68 -20.54 -4.63
N ASP A 41 -0.90 -20.92 -5.88
CA ASP A 41 -0.24 -22.08 -6.47
C ASP A 41 1.12 -21.75 -7.10
N ARG A 42 1.57 -20.48 -7.02
CA ARG A 42 2.76 -19.99 -7.72
C ARG A 42 3.88 -19.57 -6.78
N ILE A 43 3.55 -19.17 -5.56
CA ILE A 43 4.50 -18.57 -4.61
C ILE A 43 4.21 -19.03 -3.20
N ASP A 44 5.23 -18.98 -2.34
CA ASP A 44 5.03 -19.12 -0.89
C ASP A 44 4.33 -17.86 -0.33
N ILE A 45 3.00 -17.92 -0.25
CA ILE A 45 2.20 -16.82 0.31
C ILE A 45 2.57 -16.55 1.76
N CYS A 46 2.87 -17.58 2.55
CA CYS A 46 3.15 -17.43 3.97
C CYS A 46 4.42 -16.60 4.17
N LEU A 47 5.48 -16.90 3.42
CA LEU A 47 6.71 -16.13 3.43
C LEU A 47 6.51 -14.69 2.96
N LEU A 48 5.76 -14.49 1.86
CA LEU A 48 5.51 -13.14 1.34
C LEU A 48 4.70 -12.29 2.33
N LYS A 49 3.63 -12.85 2.91
CA LYS A 49 2.85 -12.19 3.96
C LYS A 49 3.73 -11.83 5.15
N HIS A 50 4.60 -12.74 5.59
CA HIS A 50 5.51 -12.47 6.69
C HIS A 50 6.45 -11.29 6.37
N ARG A 51 7.06 -11.27 5.18
CA ARG A 51 7.92 -10.15 4.74
C ARG A 51 7.17 -8.82 4.66
N ILE A 52 5.93 -8.84 4.20
CA ILE A 52 5.08 -7.64 4.14
C ILE A 52 4.76 -7.13 5.55
N VAL A 53 4.37 -8.01 6.47
CA VAL A 53 4.07 -7.65 7.87
C VAL A 53 5.31 -7.10 8.56
N ASP A 54 6.47 -7.73 8.39
CA ASP A 54 7.75 -7.28 8.92
C ASP A 54 8.14 -5.89 8.41
N LEU A 55 7.95 -5.63 7.11
CA LEU A 55 8.14 -4.29 6.52
C LEU A 55 7.20 -3.25 7.15
N ILE A 56 5.93 -3.58 7.35
CA ILE A 56 4.93 -2.70 7.97
C ILE A 56 5.33 -2.37 9.42
N ILE A 57 5.74 -3.37 10.20
CA ILE A 57 6.18 -3.17 11.59
C ILE A 57 7.38 -2.21 11.63
N LYS A 58 8.38 -2.42 10.79
CA LYS A 58 9.56 -1.54 10.71
C LYS A 58 9.19 -0.10 10.33
N ALA A 59 8.26 0.07 9.39
CA ALA A 59 7.78 1.39 8.99
C ALA A 59 7.09 2.12 10.15
N VAL A 60 6.22 1.43 10.90
CA VAL A 60 5.54 2.00 12.08
C VAL A 60 6.53 2.35 13.17
N LEU A 61 7.48 1.46 13.47
CA LEU A 61 8.52 1.70 14.48
C LEU A 61 9.41 2.90 14.12
N ALA A 62 9.75 3.08 12.85
CA ALA A 62 10.51 4.24 12.38
C ALA A 62 9.80 5.58 12.68
N CYS A 63 8.47 5.60 12.65
CA CYS A 63 7.66 6.78 12.95
C CYS A 63 7.33 6.96 14.44
N GLU A 64 7.57 5.95 15.28
CA GLU A 64 7.11 5.92 16.69
C GLU A 64 7.63 7.11 17.50
N SER A 65 8.91 7.45 17.36
CA SER A 65 9.54 8.54 18.11
C SER A 65 8.90 9.89 17.80
N HIS A 66 8.56 10.14 16.53
CA HIS A 66 7.90 11.36 16.07
C HIS A 66 6.47 11.44 16.62
N ILE A 67 5.69 10.35 16.46
CA ILE A 67 4.32 10.25 16.96
C ILE A 67 4.27 10.47 18.47
N ARG A 68 5.16 9.80 19.21
CA ARG A 68 5.24 9.91 20.68
C ARG A 68 5.63 11.31 21.13
N THR A 69 6.53 11.99 20.42
CA THR A 69 6.91 13.37 20.72
C THR A 69 5.74 14.32 20.52
N HIS A 70 5.02 14.17 19.40
CA HIS A 70 3.84 14.97 19.12
C HIS A 70 2.75 14.72 20.16
N GLN A 71 2.47 13.46 20.49
CA GLN A 71 1.48 13.10 21.51
C GLN A 71 1.80 13.73 22.86
N LYS A 72 3.05 13.65 23.34
CA LYS A 72 3.46 14.25 24.63
C LYS A 72 3.27 15.77 24.67
N LYS A 73 3.34 16.47 23.53
CA LYS A 73 3.09 17.91 23.45
C LYS A 73 1.61 18.28 23.57
N HIS A 74 0.71 17.38 23.16
CA HIS A 74 -0.71 17.68 22.99
C HIS A 74 -1.64 16.87 23.91
N SER A 75 -1.14 15.84 24.58
CA SER A 75 -1.90 15.01 25.51
C SER A 75 -1.06 14.61 26.71
N ILE A 76 -1.67 14.74 27.90
CA ILE A 76 -1.08 14.34 29.19
C ILE A 76 -1.21 12.82 29.37
N TYR A 77 -2.19 12.20 28.70
CA TYR A 77 -2.49 10.77 28.84
C TYR A 77 -1.95 9.95 27.67
N THR A 78 -1.48 8.74 27.98
CA THR A 78 -1.06 7.76 26.97
C THR A 78 -2.27 7.05 26.34
N PHE A 79 -2.14 6.63 25.08
CA PHE A 79 -3.14 5.81 24.36
C PHE A 79 -4.49 6.50 24.07
N THR A 80 -4.52 7.83 23.94
CA THR A 80 -5.76 8.58 23.64
C THR A 80 -6.01 8.80 22.16
N SER A 81 -5.07 8.43 21.29
CA SER A 81 -5.09 8.76 19.85
C SER A 81 -4.87 7.51 19.02
N HIS A 82 -5.69 7.35 17.98
CA HIS A 82 -5.61 6.26 17.03
C HIS A 82 -5.60 6.87 15.63
N GLU A 83 -4.80 6.29 14.74
CA GLU A 83 -4.67 6.76 13.37
C GLU A 83 -4.63 5.58 12.41
N LEU A 84 -5.34 5.69 11.31
CA LEU A 84 -5.36 4.70 10.26
C LEU A 84 -4.40 5.12 9.15
N PHE A 85 -3.39 4.28 8.89
CA PHE A 85 -2.43 4.52 7.83
C PHE A 85 -2.74 3.64 6.61
N GLY A 86 -2.66 4.24 5.43
CA GLY A 86 -2.52 3.51 4.18
C GLY A 86 -1.04 3.38 3.82
N ILE A 87 -0.60 2.15 3.59
CA ILE A 87 0.78 1.80 3.26
C ILE A 87 0.80 1.25 1.84
N ASP A 88 1.59 1.86 0.97
CA ASP A 88 1.80 1.38 -0.39
C ASP A 88 3.07 0.54 -0.45
N ILE A 89 2.91 -0.70 -0.89
CA ILE A 89 3.98 -1.69 -0.99
C ILE A 89 4.07 -2.17 -2.43
N LEU A 90 5.28 -2.17 -2.99
CA LEU A 90 5.59 -2.72 -4.30
C LEU A 90 6.33 -4.04 -4.14
N LEU A 91 5.94 -5.05 -4.92
CA LEU A 91 6.68 -6.30 -5.02
C LEU A 91 7.56 -6.25 -6.27
N ASP A 92 8.84 -6.59 -6.13
CA ASP A 92 9.73 -6.77 -7.27
C ASP A 92 9.61 -8.17 -7.89
N ASP A 93 10.41 -8.43 -8.92
CA ASP A 93 10.48 -9.71 -9.65
C ASP A 93 10.93 -10.88 -8.77
N THR A 94 11.58 -10.61 -7.63
CA THR A 94 11.99 -11.61 -6.63
C THR A 94 11.00 -11.76 -5.48
N LEU A 95 9.83 -11.11 -5.58
CA LEU A 95 8.80 -11.05 -4.52
C LEU A 95 9.31 -10.42 -3.22
N ARG A 96 10.30 -9.51 -3.33
CA ARG A 96 10.70 -8.69 -2.19
C ARG A 96 9.77 -7.47 -2.08
N PRO A 97 9.20 -7.21 -0.90
CA PRO A 97 8.37 -6.05 -0.69
C PRO A 97 9.22 -4.79 -0.43
N TRP A 98 8.85 -3.71 -1.09
CA TRP A 98 9.45 -2.38 -0.98
C TRP A 98 8.40 -1.38 -0.53
N LEU A 99 8.71 -0.62 0.51
CA LEU A 99 7.86 0.45 0.99
C LEU A 99 7.97 1.64 0.02
N LEU A 100 6.84 2.08 -0.53
CA LEU A 100 6.81 3.27 -1.39
C LEU A 100 6.43 4.51 -0.59
N GLU A 101 5.30 4.45 0.12
CA GLU A 101 4.80 5.56 0.91
C GLU A 101 3.96 5.07 2.09
N VAL A 102 3.95 5.88 3.16
CA VAL A 102 3.02 5.77 4.29
C VAL A 102 2.20 7.05 4.31
N SER A 103 0.88 6.93 4.38
CA SER A 103 -0.02 8.08 4.31
C SER A 103 -1.16 7.96 5.30
N HIS A 104 -1.51 9.07 5.93
CA HIS A 104 -2.52 9.16 6.98
C HIS A 104 -3.93 9.51 6.47
N ASN A 105 -4.10 9.67 5.15
CA ASN A 105 -5.37 10.13 4.56
C ASN A 105 -5.75 9.34 3.30
N LYS A 106 -5.50 8.03 3.28
CA LYS A 106 -5.98 7.20 2.16
C LYS A 106 -7.47 6.89 2.36
N PRO A 107 -8.33 7.19 1.36
CA PRO A 107 -9.73 6.80 1.43
C PRO A 107 -9.88 5.28 1.39
N ILE A 108 -10.67 4.74 2.32
CA ILE A 108 -11.03 3.33 2.34
C ILE A 108 -11.90 3.07 1.11
N VAL A 109 -11.45 2.19 0.23
CA VAL A 109 -12.23 1.76 -0.93
C VAL A 109 -13.21 0.69 -0.47
N TYR A 110 -14.46 1.07 -0.23
CA TYR A 110 -15.55 0.12 -0.08
C TYR A 110 -15.94 -0.41 -1.47
N ARG A 111 -15.97 -1.74 -1.62
CA ARG A 111 -16.44 -2.46 -2.80
C ARG A 111 -17.53 -3.43 -2.42
#